data_AF-A0A7S2JBM6-F1
#
_entry.id   AF-A0A7S2JBM6-F1
#
_cell.length_a   1.000
_cell.length_b   1.000
_cell.length_c   1.000
_cell.angle_alpha   90.00
_cell.angle_beta   90.00
_cell.angle_gamma   90.00
#
_symmetry.space_group_name_H-M   'P 1'
#
loop_
_entity.id
_entity.type
_entity.pdbx_description
1 polymer ?
#
loop_
_entity_poly.entity_id
_entity_poly.type
_entity_poly.pdbx_seq_one_letter_code
_entity_poly.pdbx_strand_id
1 'polypeptide(L)'
;TRFVQCPEGELQKRKEVVHTVNLHEIDVINSRQQGFLALFAGDTGEIKGEVREQIDAKVAEWREEGKADIVPGVLFIDEVHMLDIECFTYLNRALESTLSPIVIFATNRGICTIRGTDIVSPHGMPVDLLDRLVIIRTMPYSVDEIVQVVNIRAQTESLSVDEEALVLLGEIGSNTSLRYVVQLLTPSS
;
A
#
# COMPACT_ATOMS: atom_id res chain seq x y z
N THR A 1 1.19 -20.82 -36.07
CA THR A 1 1.89 -19.66 -36.68
C THR A 1 1.12 -18.41 -36.37
N ARG A 2 1.74 -17.38 -35.77
CA ARG A 2 1.08 -16.09 -35.52
C ARG A 2 1.17 -15.24 -36.79
N PHE A 3 0.03 -14.79 -37.29
CA PHE A 3 -0.04 -13.78 -38.35
C PHE A 3 -0.08 -12.40 -37.70
N VAL A 4 0.82 -11.51 -38.13
CA VAL A 4 0.87 -10.12 -37.67
C VAL A 4 0.85 -9.23 -38.91
N GLN A 5 0.11 -8.14 -38.87
CA GLN A 5 0.04 -7.21 -39.99
C GLN A 5 1.37 -6.47 -40.20
N CYS A 6 1.64 -6.10 -41.44
CA CYS A 6 2.83 -5.34 -41.80
C CYS A 6 2.76 -3.94 -41.16
N PRO A 7 3.74 -3.54 -40.33
CA PRO A 7 3.75 -2.21 -39.73
C PRO A 7 3.89 -1.13 -40.80
N GLU A 8 3.16 -0.02 -40.64
CA GLU A 8 3.19 1.10 -41.58
C GLU A 8 4.11 2.25 -41.12
N GLY A 9 4.58 3.02 -42.09
CA GLY A 9 5.44 4.20 -41.89
C GLY A 9 6.94 3.92 -41.99
N GLU A 10 7.76 4.84 -41.47
CA GLU A 10 9.21 4.71 -41.53
C GLU A 10 9.73 3.52 -40.71
N LEU A 11 10.75 2.84 -41.25
CA LEU A 11 11.39 1.68 -40.61
C LEU A 11 12.09 2.05 -39.30
N GLN A 12 12.57 3.29 -39.16
CA GLN A 12 13.23 3.79 -37.97
C GLN A 12 12.39 4.91 -37.35
N LYS A 13 11.90 4.70 -36.13
CA LYS A 13 11.14 5.70 -35.38
C LYS A 13 11.85 5.98 -34.06
N ARG A 14 12.03 7.26 -33.72
CA ARG A 14 12.47 7.66 -32.38
C ARG A 14 11.24 7.76 -31.48
N LYS A 15 11.20 6.94 -30.44
CA LYS A 15 10.13 6.97 -29.43
C LYS A 15 10.73 7.41 -28.10
N GLU A 16 10.10 8.39 -27.48
CA GLU A 16 10.38 8.75 -26.10
C GLU A 16 9.60 7.79 -25.20
N VAL A 17 10.29 7.19 -24.23
CA VAL A 17 9.71 6.26 -23.28
C VAL A 17 10.02 6.79 -21.89
N VAL A 18 8.96 7.07 -21.14
CA VAL A 18 9.06 7.48 -19.74
C VAL A 18 9.14 6.23 -18.89
N HIS A 19 10.12 6.19 -17.99
CA HIS A 19 10.31 5.10 -17.04
C HIS A 19 10.16 5.63 -15.62
N THR A 20 9.46 4.89 -14.78
CA THR A 20 9.33 5.17 -13.35
C THR A 20 10.08 4.09 -12.59
N VAL A 21 10.95 4.50 -11.68
CA VAL A 21 11.82 3.61 -10.90
C VAL A 21 11.77 4.09 -9.45
N ASN A 22 11.75 3.15 -8.51
CA ASN A 22 11.76 3.47 -7.08
C ASN A 22 13.19 3.69 -6.58
N LEU A 23 13.37 4.56 -5.57
CA LEU A 23 14.68 4.81 -4.97
C LEU A 23 15.33 3.52 -4.43
N HIS A 24 14.52 2.64 -3.85
CA HIS A 24 15.00 1.32 -3.39
C HIS A 24 15.58 0.47 -4.52
N GLU A 25 15.03 0.54 -5.74
CA GLU A 25 15.56 -0.22 -6.88
C GLU A 25 16.93 0.32 -7.30
N ILE A 26 17.09 1.64 -7.29
CA ILE A 26 18.36 2.32 -7.55
C ILE A 26 19.39 1.92 -6.49
N ASP A 27 19.00 1.88 -5.21
CA ASP A 27 19.87 1.44 -4.11
C ASP A 27 20.39 0.03 -4.32
N VAL A 28 19.50 -0.93 -4.62
CA VAL A 28 19.89 -2.33 -4.80
C VAL A 28 20.81 -2.50 -6.01
N ILE A 29 20.49 -1.87 -7.13
CA ILE A 29 21.28 -1.95 -8.37
C ILE A 29 22.71 -1.43 -8.15
N ASN A 30 22.86 -0.32 -7.42
CA ASN A 30 24.17 0.28 -7.18
C ASN A 30 24.94 -0.38 -6.01
N SER A 31 24.28 -1.17 -5.17
CA SER A 31 24.94 -1.86 -4.05
C SER A 31 25.73 -3.11 -4.45
N ARG A 32 25.40 -3.76 -5.58
CA ARG A 32 25.99 -5.06 -6.00
C ARG A 32 26.23 -5.14 -7.51
N GLN A 33 27.27 -5.87 -7.92
CA GLN A 33 27.60 -6.12 -9.34
C GLN A 33 26.48 -6.83 -10.14
N GLN A 34 25.59 -7.56 -9.47
CA GLN A 34 24.38 -8.16 -10.06
C GLN A 34 23.08 -7.70 -9.36
N GLY A 35 23.03 -6.43 -8.93
CA GLY A 35 21.89 -5.89 -8.18
C GLY A 35 20.54 -6.01 -8.89
N PHE A 36 20.50 -6.00 -10.23
CA PHE A 36 19.27 -6.19 -10.99
C PHE A 36 18.64 -7.59 -10.78
N LEU A 37 19.46 -8.66 -10.70
CA LEU A 37 18.95 -10.01 -10.46
C LEU A 37 18.46 -10.17 -9.02
N ALA A 38 19.12 -9.50 -8.07
CA ALA A 38 18.77 -9.52 -6.65
C ALA A 38 17.38 -8.93 -6.37
N LEU A 39 16.95 -7.92 -7.16
CA LEU A 39 15.60 -7.37 -7.07
C LEU A 39 14.49 -8.42 -7.28
N PHE A 40 14.72 -9.39 -8.17
CA PHE A 40 13.75 -10.45 -8.45
C PHE A 40 13.93 -11.68 -7.54
N ALA A 41 15.13 -11.91 -7.04
CA ALA A 41 15.45 -13.05 -6.18
C ALA A 41 15.12 -12.81 -4.70
N GLY A 42 14.94 -11.55 -4.28
CA GLY A 42 14.75 -11.18 -2.87
C GLY A 42 16.03 -11.24 -2.03
N ASP A 43 17.16 -11.64 -2.60
CA ASP A 43 18.48 -11.65 -1.95
C ASP A 43 19.19 -10.29 -2.10
N THR A 44 18.50 -9.23 -1.68
CA THR A 44 19.04 -7.86 -1.70
C THR A 44 20.03 -7.63 -0.55
N GLY A 45 19.79 -8.28 0.60
CA GLY A 45 20.52 -8.06 1.85
C GLY A 45 20.38 -6.64 2.39
N GLU A 46 21.18 -6.32 3.41
CA GLU A 46 21.25 -4.97 3.97
C GLU A 46 22.08 -4.04 3.08
N ILE A 47 21.49 -2.88 2.75
CA ILE A 47 22.15 -1.84 1.98
C ILE A 47 22.83 -0.87 2.95
N LYS A 48 24.11 -0.59 2.73
CA LYS A 48 24.89 0.35 3.54
C LYS A 48 24.30 1.76 3.45
N GLY A 49 24.29 2.48 4.58
CA GLY A 49 23.83 3.88 4.63
C GLY A 49 24.58 4.80 3.66
N GLU A 50 25.89 4.61 3.49
CA GLU A 50 26.72 5.39 2.57
C GLU A 50 26.22 5.34 1.11
N VAL A 51 25.69 4.19 0.67
CA VAL A 51 25.17 4.03 -0.70
C VAL A 51 23.87 4.81 -0.86
N ARG A 52 23.00 4.79 0.16
CA ARG A 52 21.75 5.55 0.16
C ARG A 52 22.01 7.06 0.13
N GLU A 53 22.91 7.55 0.97
CA GLU A 53 23.29 8.97 1.00
C GLU A 53 23.86 9.45 -0.35
N GLN A 54 24.69 8.63 -1.01
CA GLN A 54 25.21 8.94 -2.34
C GLN A 54 24.11 8.98 -3.42
N ILE A 55 23.11 8.11 -3.31
CA ILE A 55 21.99 8.06 -4.24
C ILE A 55 21.05 9.24 -4.01
N ASP A 56 20.73 9.55 -2.75
CA ASP A 56 19.92 10.71 -2.39
C ASP A 56 20.53 12.01 -2.92
N ALA A 57 21.86 12.16 -2.81
CA ALA A 57 22.57 13.31 -3.36
C ALA A 57 22.48 13.39 -4.90
N LYS A 58 22.65 12.26 -5.61
CA LYS A 58 22.52 12.21 -7.07
C LYS A 58 21.08 12.48 -7.54
N VAL A 59 20.09 11.97 -6.82
CA VAL A 59 18.67 12.21 -7.13
C VAL A 59 18.31 13.67 -6.92
N ALA A 60 18.87 14.32 -5.88
CA ALA A 60 18.74 15.75 -5.68
C ALA A 60 19.37 16.55 -6.84
N GLU A 61 20.57 16.18 -7.28
CA GLU A 61 21.24 16.78 -8.45
C GLU A 61 20.40 16.62 -9.72
N TRP A 62 19.89 15.41 -10.02
CA TRP A 62 19.06 15.17 -11.19
C TRP A 62 17.75 15.95 -11.18
N ARG A 63 17.20 16.20 -9.98
CA ARG A 63 16.03 17.07 -9.81
C ARG A 63 16.37 18.53 -10.08
N GLU A 64 17.50 19.03 -9.58
CA GLU A 64 17.95 20.41 -9.80
C GLU A 64 18.30 20.67 -11.28
N GLU A 65 18.88 19.69 -11.96
CA GLU A 65 19.19 19.75 -13.39
C GLU A 65 17.97 19.54 -14.30
N GLY A 66 16.81 19.16 -13.74
CA GLY A 66 15.60 18.85 -14.51
C GLY A 66 15.70 17.58 -15.35
N LYS A 67 16.61 16.65 -15.00
CA LYS A 67 16.75 15.34 -15.66
C LYS A 67 15.77 14.29 -15.13
N ALA A 68 15.27 14.48 -13.90
CA ALA A 68 14.33 13.58 -13.27
C ALA A 68 13.32 14.33 -12.39
N ASP A 69 12.09 13.81 -12.35
CA ASP A 69 11.04 14.29 -11.46
C ASP A 69 10.79 13.26 -10.33
N ILE A 70 10.64 13.76 -9.11
CA ILE A 70 10.33 12.94 -7.94
C ILE A 70 8.82 12.95 -7.72
N VAL A 71 8.21 11.77 -7.75
CA VAL A 71 6.78 11.59 -7.46
C VAL A 71 6.64 10.98 -6.06
N PRO A 72 6.02 11.67 -5.08
CA PRO A 72 5.80 11.10 -3.76
C PRO A 72 4.79 9.96 -3.84
N GLY A 73 5.16 8.81 -3.27
CA GLY A 73 4.30 7.63 -3.18
C GLY A 73 3.39 7.65 -1.95
N VAL A 74 2.69 6.52 -1.76
CA VAL A 74 1.88 6.24 -0.57
C VAL A 74 2.37 4.94 0.06
N LEU A 75 2.66 4.98 1.35
CA LEU A 75 2.97 3.79 2.16
C LEU A 75 1.76 3.46 3.03
N PHE A 76 1.11 2.33 2.75
CA PHE A 76 0.02 1.83 3.57
C PHE A 76 0.52 0.73 4.50
N ILE A 77 0.29 0.90 5.79
CA ILE A 77 0.62 -0.09 6.82
C ILE A 77 -0.68 -0.50 7.51
N ASP A 78 -1.11 -1.72 7.24
CA ASP A 78 -2.24 -2.34 7.93
C ASP A 78 -1.80 -2.91 9.28
N GLU A 79 -2.77 -3.03 10.19
CA GLU A 79 -2.57 -3.56 11.55
C GLU A 79 -1.38 -2.94 12.29
N VAL A 80 -1.23 -1.60 12.23
CA VAL A 80 -0.05 -0.89 12.76
C VAL A 80 0.24 -1.17 14.24
N HIS A 81 -0.78 -1.53 15.03
CA HIS A 81 -0.66 -1.92 16.44
C HIS A 81 0.19 -3.20 16.66
N MET A 82 0.54 -3.91 15.59
CA MET A 82 1.45 -5.06 15.62
C MET A 82 2.93 -4.68 15.59
N LEU A 83 3.25 -3.42 15.32
CA LEU A 83 4.62 -2.89 15.38
C LEU A 83 5.10 -2.70 16.82
N ASP A 84 6.41 -2.75 17.02
CA ASP A 84 7.06 -2.47 18.29
C ASP A 84 7.47 -0.99 18.41
N ILE A 85 7.90 -0.61 19.61
CA ILE A 85 8.34 0.75 19.92
C ILE A 85 9.56 1.20 19.08
N GLU A 86 10.43 0.27 18.69
CA GLU A 86 11.59 0.57 17.85
C GLU A 86 11.17 0.95 16.43
N CYS A 87 10.21 0.22 15.85
CA CYS A 87 9.60 0.55 14.56
C CYS A 87 8.94 1.93 14.60
N PHE A 88 8.20 2.25 15.67
CA PHE A 88 7.58 3.57 15.80
C PHE A 88 8.62 4.70 15.91
N THR A 89 9.70 4.47 16.66
CA THR A 89 10.80 5.43 16.78
C THR A 89 11.47 5.66 15.42
N TYR A 90 11.69 4.60 14.65
CA TYR A 90 12.21 4.68 13.29
C TYR A 90 11.27 5.46 12.37
N LEU A 91 9.97 5.13 12.38
CA LEU A 91 8.96 5.80 11.57
C LEU A 91 8.86 7.29 11.90
N ASN A 92 8.90 7.65 13.18
CA ASN A 92 8.84 9.04 13.62
C ASN A 92 10.00 9.87 13.02
N ARG A 93 11.21 9.30 12.99
CA ARG A 93 12.38 9.93 12.35
C ARG A 93 12.28 9.92 10.82
N ALA A 94 11.80 8.83 10.22
CA ALA A 94 11.69 8.70 8.76
C ALA A 94 10.68 9.68 8.17
N LEU A 95 9.58 9.95 8.89
CA LEU A 95 8.53 10.90 8.52
C LEU A 95 9.01 12.37 8.52
N GLU A 96 10.17 12.67 9.09
CA GLU A 96 10.77 14.01 9.06
C GLU A 96 11.59 14.25 7.77
N SER A 97 11.89 13.21 7.01
CA SER A 97 12.60 13.32 5.75
C SER A 97 11.76 14.01 4.67
N THR A 98 12.39 14.86 3.86
CA THR A 98 11.74 15.54 2.73
C THR A 98 11.28 14.59 1.62
N LEU A 99 11.91 13.41 1.54
CA LEU A 99 11.57 12.35 0.58
C LEU A 99 10.55 11.35 1.15
N SER A 100 10.01 11.60 2.35
CA SER A 100 9.03 10.70 2.96
C SER A 100 7.74 10.64 2.11
N PRO A 101 7.23 9.45 1.78
CA PRO A 101 5.92 9.30 1.17
C PRO A 101 4.81 9.67 2.15
N ILE A 102 3.59 9.78 1.64
CA ILE A 102 2.39 9.87 2.49
C ILE A 102 2.20 8.51 3.17
N VAL A 103 2.17 8.50 4.50
CA VAL A 103 1.97 7.26 5.26
C VAL A 103 0.52 7.18 5.76
N ILE A 104 -0.13 6.06 5.46
CA ILE A 104 -1.48 5.75 5.90
C ILE A 104 -1.40 4.54 6.83
N PHE A 105 -1.80 4.74 8.08
CA PHE A 105 -1.90 3.68 9.08
C PHE A 105 -3.34 3.20 9.21
N ALA A 106 -3.53 1.88 9.29
CA ALA A 106 -4.80 1.28 9.66
C ALA A 106 -4.67 0.47 10.95
N THR A 107 -5.69 0.59 11.81
CA THR A 107 -5.78 -0.17 13.05
C THR A 107 -7.23 -0.48 13.37
N ASN A 108 -7.47 -1.68 13.87
CA ASN A 108 -8.75 -2.15 14.39
C ASN A 108 -8.77 -2.17 15.93
N ARG A 109 -7.68 -1.77 16.59
CA ARG A 109 -7.61 -1.72 18.07
C ARG A 109 -7.81 -0.31 18.58
N GLY A 110 -8.65 -0.19 19.61
CA GLY A 110 -8.95 1.07 20.29
C GLY A 110 -7.89 1.43 21.32
N ILE A 111 -7.71 0.61 22.36
CA ILE A 111 -6.69 0.78 23.40
C ILE A 111 -5.94 -0.54 23.51
N CYS A 112 -4.62 -0.51 23.37
CA CYS A 112 -3.78 -1.70 23.56
C CYS A 112 -2.35 -1.33 23.98
N THR A 113 -1.63 -2.32 24.50
CA THR A 113 -0.22 -2.16 24.88
C THR A 113 0.67 -2.03 23.65
N ILE A 114 1.61 -1.10 23.67
CA ILE A 114 2.63 -0.96 22.63
C ILE A 114 3.63 -2.11 22.76
N ARG A 115 3.83 -2.89 21.69
CA ARG A 115 4.72 -4.06 21.75
C ARG A 115 6.15 -3.65 22.08
N GLY A 116 6.80 -4.42 22.95
CA GLY A 116 8.12 -4.09 23.50
C GLY A 116 8.10 -3.21 24.75
N THR A 117 6.92 -2.80 25.22
CA THR A 117 6.75 -2.00 26.45
C THR A 117 5.55 -2.49 27.27
N ASP A 118 5.43 -1.99 28.51
CA ASP A 118 4.24 -2.19 29.36
C ASP A 118 3.24 -1.02 29.26
N ILE A 119 3.44 -0.10 28.31
CA ILE A 119 2.66 1.12 28.18
C ILE A 119 1.38 0.84 27.36
N VAL A 120 0.23 1.16 27.94
CA VAL A 120 -1.07 1.10 27.27
C VAL A 120 -1.37 2.45 26.63
N SER A 121 -1.69 2.45 25.33
CA SER A 121 -1.91 3.67 24.55
C SER A 121 -3.08 3.51 23.57
N PRO A 122 -3.77 4.58 23.17
CA PRO A 122 -4.72 4.53 22.06
C PRO A 122 -4.05 3.95 20.81
N HIS A 123 -4.77 3.10 20.10
CA HIS A 123 -4.34 2.48 18.84
C HIS A 123 -3.06 1.64 18.91
N GLY A 124 -2.48 1.41 20.10
CA GLY A 124 -1.21 0.71 20.25
C GLY A 124 -0.01 1.49 19.72
N MET A 125 -0.13 2.82 19.63
CA MET A 125 0.90 3.71 19.10
C MET A 125 1.37 4.67 20.20
N PRO A 126 2.64 5.08 20.22
CA PRO A 126 3.10 6.08 21.18
C PRO A 126 2.47 7.46 20.88
N VAL A 127 2.21 8.23 21.95
CA VAL A 127 1.38 9.45 21.91
C VAL A 127 2.02 10.55 21.06
N ASP A 128 3.35 10.62 21.06
CA ASP A 128 4.15 11.53 20.23
C ASP A 128 3.87 11.36 18.73
N LEU A 129 3.71 10.12 18.27
CA LEU A 129 3.35 9.85 16.89
C LEU A 129 1.87 10.16 16.64
N LEU A 130 0.97 9.81 17.57
CA LEU A 130 -0.46 10.11 17.44
C LEU A 130 -0.76 11.61 17.30
N ASP A 131 -0.05 12.46 18.04
CA ASP A 131 -0.21 13.91 17.99
C ASP A 131 0.17 14.51 16.62
N ARG A 132 0.97 13.78 15.82
CA ARG A 132 1.37 14.17 14.46
C ARG A 132 0.41 13.65 13.38
N LEU A 133 -0.55 12.79 13.72
CA LEU A 133 -1.41 12.10 12.76
C LEU A 133 -2.80 12.73 12.66
N VAL A 134 -3.37 12.66 11.47
CA VAL A 134 -4.79 12.95 11.25
C VAL A 134 -5.57 11.66 11.39
N ILE A 135 -6.39 11.55 12.43
CA ILE A 135 -7.19 10.36 12.70
C ILE A 135 -8.52 10.46 11.95
N ILE A 136 -8.73 9.54 11.02
CA ILE A 136 -10.01 9.37 10.31
C ILE A 136 -10.73 8.16 10.92
N ARG A 137 -11.88 8.40 11.54
CA ARG A 137 -12.69 7.33 12.14
C ARG A 137 -13.73 6.84 11.14
N THR A 138 -13.74 5.54 10.88
CA THR A 138 -14.80 4.90 10.10
C THR A 138 -15.98 4.57 11.02
N MET A 139 -17.18 4.61 10.47
CA MET A 139 -18.42 4.23 11.15
C MET A 139 -18.92 2.89 10.58
N PRO A 140 -19.62 2.07 11.37
CA PRO A 140 -20.28 0.87 10.86
C PRO A 140 -21.29 1.22 9.77
N TYR A 141 -21.43 0.35 8.77
CA TYR A 141 -22.43 0.49 7.72
C TYR A 141 -23.85 0.25 8.25
N SER A 142 -24.81 0.96 7.67
CA SER A 142 -26.24 0.67 7.77
C SER A 142 -26.62 -0.57 6.96
N VAL A 143 -27.79 -1.16 7.23
CA VAL A 143 -28.28 -2.34 6.50
C VAL A 143 -28.39 -2.04 5.00
N ASP A 144 -28.91 -0.87 4.63
CA ASP A 144 -29.05 -0.46 3.22
C ASP A 144 -27.70 -0.37 2.50
N GLU A 145 -26.67 0.16 3.18
CA GLU A 145 -25.31 0.22 2.66
C GLU A 145 -24.70 -1.18 2.52
N ILE A 146 -24.96 -2.09 3.47
CA ILE A 146 -24.52 -3.49 3.39
C ILE A 146 -25.14 -4.15 2.15
N VAL A 147 -26.45 -4.00 1.93
CA VAL A 147 -27.15 -4.55 0.75
C VAL A 147 -26.51 -4.04 -0.55
N GLN A 148 -26.22 -2.73 -0.63
CA GLN A 148 -25.56 -2.14 -1.80
C GLN A 148 -24.17 -2.74 -2.04
N VAL A 149 -23.36 -2.87 -0.99
CA VAL A 149 -22.02 -3.45 -1.10
C VAL A 149 -22.09 -4.91 -1.56
N VAL A 150 -23.01 -5.70 -1.00
CA VAL A 150 -23.23 -7.11 -1.37
C VAL A 150 -23.68 -7.23 -2.84
N ASN A 151 -24.58 -6.35 -3.30
CA ASN A 151 -25.02 -6.33 -4.70
C ASN A 151 -23.85 -6.02 -5.66
N ILE A 152 -23.02 -5.02 -5.34
CA ILE A 152 -21.82 -4.69 -6.14
C ILE A 152 -20.86 -5.89 -6.20
N ARG A 153 -20.68 -6.60 -5.09
CA ARG A 153 -19.83 -7.80 -5.04
C ARG A 153 -20.42 -8.94 -5.89
N ALA A 154 -21.72 -9.21 -5.79
CA ALA A 154 -22.40 -10.20 -6.62
C ALA A 154 -22.25 -9.89 -8.13
N GLN A 155 -22.41 -8.64 -8.53
CA GLN A 155 -22.21 -8.21 -9.93
C GLN A 155 -20.76 -8.37 -10.38
N THR A 156 -19.79 -8.03 -9.53
CA THR A 156 -18.36 -8.18 -9.83
C THR A 156 -17.99 -9.65 -10.03
N GLU A 157 -18.61 -10.54 -9.27
CA GLU A 157 -18.43 -12.00 -9.36
C GLU A 157 -19.37 -12.67 -10.39
N SER A 158 -20.18 -11.88 -11.12
CA SER A 158 -21.15 -12.34 -12.13
C SER A 158 -22.20 -13.32 -11.60
N LEU A 159 -22.62 -13.15 -10.35
CA LEU A 159 -23.63 -13.96 -9.68
C LEU A 159 -25.03 -13.34 -9.85
N SER A 160 -26.02 -14.17 -10.19
CA SER A 160 -27.44 -13.78 -10.18
C SER A 160 -28.02 -14.03 -8.79
N VAL A 161 -28.30 -12.95 -8.06
CA VAL A 161 -28.89 -13.02 -6.71
C VAL A 161 -30.24 -12.31 -6.74
N ASP A 162 -31.29 -12.97 -6.25
CA ASP A 162 -32.63 -12.39 -6.15
C ASP A 162 -32.65 -11.20 -5.17
N GLU A 163 -33.50 -10.21 -5.43
CA GLU A 163 -33.61 -9.01 -4.60
C GLU A 163 -33.98 -9.33 -3.14
N GLU A 164 -34.87 -10.31 -2.92
CA GLU A 164 -35.24 -10.78 -1.58
C GLU A 164 -34.04 -11.40 -0.83
N ALA A 165 -33.19 -12.12 -1.56
CA ALA A 165 -31.98 -12.73 -1.00
C ALA A 165 -30.96 -11.65 -0.62
N LEU A 166 -30.84 -10.57 -1.40
CA LEU A 166 -29.96 -9.44 -1.07
C LEU A 166 -30.38 -8.74 0.23
N VAL A 167 -31.70 -8.54 0.44
CA VAL A 167 -32.22 -7.95 1.68
C VAL A 167 -31.89 -8.84 2.89
N LEU A 168 -32.12 -10.15 2.77
CA LEU A 168 -31.79 -11.11 3.83
C LEU A 168 -30.28 -11.13 4.14
N LEU A 169 -29.43 -11.09 3.11
CA LEU A 169 -27.98 -11.00 3.26
C LEU A 169 -27.56 -9.69 3.96
N GLY A 170 -28.29 -8.60 3.72
CA GLY A 170 -28.15 -7.34 4.46
C GLY A 170 -28.38 -7.50 5.96
N GLU A 171 -29.49 -8.13 6.34
CA GLU A 171 -29.84 -8.40 7.75
C GLU A 171 -28.82 -9.33 8.42
N ILE A 172 -28.40 -10.40 7.73
CA ILE A 172 -27.34 -11.31 8.22
C ILE A 172 -26.03 -10.54 8.42
N GLY A 173 -25.68 -9.64 7.50
CA GLY A 173 -24.47 -8.83 7.57
C GLY A 173 -24.45 -7.89 8.76
N SER A 174 -25.61 -7.30 9.08
CA SER A 174 -25.78 -6.46 10.28
C SER A 174 -25.67 -7.26 11.58
N ASN A 175 -26.12 -8.52 11.59
CA ASN A 175 -26.07 -9.39 12.77
C ASN A 175 -24.70 -10.09 12.96
N THR A 176 -23.89 -10.18 11.90
CA THR A 176 -22.61 -10.91 11.91
C THR A 176 -21.44 -10.04 11.46
N SER A 177 -21.07 -10.10 10.17
CA SER A 177 -20.08 -9.22 9.55
C SER A 177 -20.24 -9.21 8.04
N LEU A 178 -19.84 -8.11 7.41
CA LEU A 178 -19.79 -8.00 5.95
C LEU A 178 -18.90 -9.09 5.32
N ARG A 179 -17.78 -9.43 5.97
CA ARG A 179 -16.87 -10.49 5.50
C ARG A 179 -17.57 -11.84 5.41
N TYR A 180 -18.36 -12.19 6.43
CA TYR A 180 -19.10 -13.45 6.45
C TYR A 180 -20.12 -13.51 5.31
N VAL A 181 -20.88 -12.43 5.10
CA VAL A 181 -21.87 -12.36 4.02
C VAL A 181 -21.23 -12.47 2.63
N VAL A 182 -20.10 -11.78 2.41
CA VAL A 182 -19.35 -11.92 1.15
C VAL A 182 -18.85 -13.35 0.95
N GLN A 183 -18.42 -14.02 2.02
CA GLN A 183 -18.01 -15.43 1.95
C GLN A 183 -19.20 -16.37 1.70
N LEU A 184 -20.44 -16.00 2.03
CA LEU A 184 -21.64 -16.78 1.69
C LEU A 184 -22.01 -16.69 0.21
N LEU A 185 -21.60 -15.63 -0.50
CA LEU A 185 -21.80 -15.50 -1.95
C LEU A 185 -20.90 -16.46 -2.74
N THR A 186 -19.72 -16.79 -2.22
CA THR A 186 -18.74 -17.64 -2.91
C THR A 186 -19.13 -19.13 -3.04
N PRO A 187 -19.70 -19.84 -2.04
CA PRO A 187 -20.08 -21.25 -2.19
C PRO A 187 -21.30 -21.46 -3.12
N SER A 188 -21.95 -20.39 -3.56
CA SER A 188 -23.05 -20.44 -4.54
C SER A 188 -22.61 -20.28 -6.00
N SER A 189 -21.30 -20.16 -6.27
CA SER A 189 -20.72 -20.15 -7.63
C SER A 189 -20.38 -21.55 -8.14
#